data_AF-K3XRM3-F1
#
_entry.id   AF-K3XRM3-F1
#
_cell.length_a   1.000
_cell.length_b   1.000
_cell.length_c   1.000
_cell.angle_alpha   90.00
_cell.angle_beta   90.00
_cell.angle_gamma   90.00
#
_symmetry.space_group_name_H-M   'P 1'
#
loop_
_entity.id
_entity.type
_entity.pdbx_description
1 polymer ?
#
loop_
_entity_poly.entity_id
_entity_poly.type
_entity_poly.pdbx_seq_one_letter_code
_entity_poly.pdbx_strand_id
1 'polypeptide(L)'
;MANHGTAAIVIAFLLVTVTLADAAPVGSLLTCTKAYGVKERETCFAVAQATGLTLNQFLSFNPNINCHNLFIGQWVCVAAVTA
;
A
#
# COMPACT_ATOMS: atom_id res chain seq x y z
N MET A 1 -5.04 -54.68 -26.38
CA MET A 1 -5.86 -53.83 -25.51
C MET A 1 -4.91 -53.08 -24.59
N ALA A 2 -4.44 -51.92 -25.03
CA ALA A 2 -3.54 -51.07 -24.25
C ALA A 2 -4.27 -49.73 -24.04
N ASN A 3 -4.39 -49.38 -22.77
CA ASN A 3 -5.29 -48.42 -22.17
C ASN A 3 -4.47 -47.17 -21.86
N HIS A 4 -4.41 -46.24 -22.82
CA HIS A 4 -3.64 -45.00 -22.72
C HIS A 4 -4.54 -43.73 -22.75
N GLY A 5 -5.78 -43.82 -22.28
CA GLY A 5 -6.79 -42.79 -22.53
C GLY A 5 -7.13 -41.82 -21.39
N THR A 6 -6.52 -41.93 -20.20
CA THR A 6 -7.00 -41.17 -19.02
C THR A 6 -5.96 -40.27 -18.36
N ALA A 7 -4.67 -40.37 -18.71
CA ALA A 7 -3.63 -39.50 -18.12
C ALA A 7 -3.53 -38.12 -18.80
N ALA A 8 -3.84 -38.01 -20.09
CA ALA A 8 -3.70 -36.75 -20.84
C ALA A 8 -4.85 -35.75 -20.59
N ILE A 9 -6.03 -36.22 -20.16
CA ILE A 9 -7.23 -35.39 -20.03
C ILE A 9 -7.24 -34.60 -18.71
N VAL A 10 -6.65 -35.12 -17.62
CA VAL A 10 -6.66 -34.46 -16.31
C VAL A 10 -5.73 -33.22 -16.26
N ILE A 11 -4.66 -33.23 -17.05
CA ILE A 11 -3.68 -32.13 -17.13
C ILE A 11 -4.28 -30.90 -17.83
N ALA A 12 -5.20 -31.11 -18.79
CA ALA A 12 -5.86 -30.02 -19.50
C ALA A 12 -6.89 -29.27 -18.65
N PHE A 13 -7.52 -29.92 -17.68
CA PHE A 13 -8.51 -29.29 -16.79
C PHE A 13 -7.89 -28.50 -15.64
N LEU A 14 -6.67 -28.82 -15.22
CA LEU A 14 -6.00 -28.10 -14.14
C LEU A 14 -5.36 -26.77 -14.58
N LEU A 15 -5.24 -26.52 -15.89
CA LEU A 15 -4.62 -25.31 -16.45
C LEU A 15 -5.60 -24.19 -16.79
N VAL A 16 -6.93 -24.42 -16.70
CA VAL A 16 -7.93 -23.42 -17.15
C VAL A 16 -8.49 -22.57 -16.00
N THR A 17 -8.30 -22.95 -14.73
CA THR A 17 -8.83 -22.15 -13.60
C THR A 17 -7.86 -21.11 -13.04
N VAL A 18 -6.63 -21.00 -13.55
CA VAL A 18 -5.76 -19.86 -13.23
C VAL A 18 -6.14 -18.67 -14.11
N THR A 19 -7.38 -18.21 -13.99
CA THR A 19 -7.82 -16.96 -14.58
C THR A 19 -8.47 -16.10 -13.51
N LEU A 20 -7.87 -14.92 -13.29
CA LEU A 20 -8.42 -13.77 -12.54
C LEU A 20 -8.22 -13.77 -11.01
N ALA A 21 -6.99 -13.94 -10.55
CA ALA A 21 -6.46 -13.17 -9.43
C ALA A 21 -5.11 -12.62 -9.93
N ASP A 22 -4.77 -11.34 -9.91
CA ASP A 22 -5.19 -10.24 -9.05
C ASP A 22 -5.24 -8.98 -9.93
N ALA A 23 -6.42 -8.46 -10.23
CA ALA A 23 -6.48 -7.01 -10.41
C ALA A 23 -6.16 -6.45 -9.03
N ALA A 24 -4.90 -6.01 -8.82
CA ALA A 24 -4.56 -5.22 -7.65
C ALA A 24 -5.67 -4.17 -7.51
N PRO A 25 -6.31 -4.03 -6.33
CA PRO A 25 -7.31 -2.99 -6.17
C PRO A 25 -6.66 -1.70 -6.64
N VAL A 26 -7.25 -1.07 -7.66
CA VAL A 26 -6.85 0.28 -8.10
C VAL A 26 -6.74 1.09 -6.82
N GLY A 27 -5.50 1.42 -6.45
CA GLY A 27 -5.13 1.70 -5.06
C GLY A 27 -6.18 2.57 -4.41
N SER A 28 -6.79 2.06 -3.34
CA SER A 28 -7.87 2.74 -2.64
C SER A 28 -7.50 4.20 -2.44
N LEU A 29 -8.35 5.11 -2.90
CA LEU A 29 -8.03 6.53 -2.91
C LEU A 29 -7.82 6.97 -1.46
N LEU A 30 -6.58 7.33 -1.12
CA LEU A 30 -6.22 7.75 0.22
C LEU A 30 -6.67 9.20 0.41
N THR A 31 -7.67 9.41 1.27
CA THR A 31 -8.18 10.74 1.61
C THR A 31 -7.63 11.18 2.96
N CYS A 32 -6.87 12.28 2.97
CA CYS A 32 -6.35 12.84 4.22
C CYS A 32 -7.47 13.51 5.02
N THR A 33 -7.70 13.04 6.25
CA THR A 33 -8.72 13.58 7.17
C THR A 33 -8.13 14.47 8.26
N LYS A 34 -6.81 14.40 8.48
CA LYS A 34 -6.09 15.31 9.39
C LYS A 34 -4.69 15.61 8.87
N ALA A 35 -4.39 16.89 8.72
CA ALA A 35 -3.05 17.38 8.37
C ALA A 35 -2.29 17.90 9.60
N TYR A 36 -0.97 17.85 9.53
CA TYR A 36 -0.03 18.39 10.51
C TYR A 36 1.00 19.25 9.78
N GLY A 37 1.29 20.44 10.33
CA GLY A 37 2.35 21.30 9.81
C GLY A 37 3.67 20.97 10.51
N VAL A 38 4.66 20.54 9.75
CA VAL A 38 6.00 20.21 10.26
C VAL A 38 6.61 21.41 10.98
N LYS A 39 7.17 21.18 12.16
CA LYS A 39 7.84 22.19 12.99
C LYS A 39 9.35 22.17 12.80
N GLU A 40 10.01 23.17 13.35
CA GLU A 40 11.46 23.26 13.35
C GLU A 40 12.12 22.00 13.92
N ARG A 41 13.16 21.51 13.23
CA ARG A 41 13.98 20.35 13.60
C ARG A 41 13.25 19.01 13.68
N GLU A 42 12.03 18.89 13.15
CA GLU A 42 11.36 17.61 13.04
C GLU A 42 11.84 16.79 11.84
N THR A 43 11.83 15.47 12.01
CA THR A 43 11.98 14.49 10.92
C THR A 43 10.66 13.77 10.72
N CYS A 44 10.49 13.02 9.62
CA CYS A 44 9.32 12.15 9.45
C CYS A 44 9.09 11.23 10.64
N PHE A 45 10.16 10.70 11.24
CA PHE A 45 10.08 9.84 12.42
C PHE A 45 9.61 10.60 13.67
N ALA A 46 10.08 11.83 13.88
CA ALA A 46 9.63 12.67 14.98
C ALA A 46 8.15 13.05 14.84
N VAL A 47 7.71 13.43 13.63
CA VAL A 47 6.30 13.75 13.35
C VAL A 47 5.41 12.52 13.56
N ALA A 48 5.81 11.35 13.06
CA ALA A 48 5.07 10.12 13.25
C ALA A 48 4.86 9.83 14.75
N GLN A 49 5.93 9.83 15.54
CA GLN A 49 5.83 9.64 17.00
C GLN A 49 4.97 10.70 17.68
N ALA A 50 5.15 11.98 17.35
CA ALA A 50 4.39 13.08 17.95
C ALA A 50 2.88 13.01 17.63
N THR A 51 2.51 12.30 16.56
CA THR A 51 1.11 12.10 16.15
C THR A 51 0.58 10.69 16.46
N GLY A 52 1.35 9.87 17.17
CA GLY A 52 0.94 8.53 17.58
C GLY A 52 0.97 7.50 16.46
N LEU A 53 1.69 7.76 15.36
CA LEU A 53 1.85 6.86 14.23
C LEU A 53 3.18 6.12 14.29
N THR A 54 3.19 4.90 13.75
CA THR A 54 4.45 4.29 13.30
C THR A 54 4.98 5.05 12.07
N LEU A 55 6.30 5.01 11.85
CA LEU A 55 6.88 5.59 10.63
C LEU A 55 6.25 5.00 9.36
N ASN A 56 5.97 3.69 9.36
CA ASN A 56 5.39 3.03 8.19
C ASN A 56 3.96 3.52 7.88
N GLN A 57 3.12 3.70 8.92
CA GLN A 57 1.79 4.32 8.74
C GLN A 57 1.89 5.77 8.26
N PHE A 58 2.82 6.55 8.82
CA PHE A 58 3.04 7.92 8.36
C PHE A 58 3.44 7.97 6.87
N LEU A 59 4.34 7.08 6.44
CA LEU A 59 4.76 6.99 5.04
C LEU A 59 3.64 6.50 4.12
N SER A 60 2.79 5.57 4.57
CA SER A 60 1.65 5.11 3.77
C SER A 60 0.59 6.21 3.58
N PHE A 61 0.45 7.14 4.53
CA PHE A 61 -0.40 8.31 4.37
C PHE A 61 0.21 9.41 3.49
N ASN A 62 1.53 9.36 3.25
CA ASN A 62 2.27 10.38 2.51
C ASN A 62 3.18 9.74 1.45
N PRO A 63 2.63 9.01 0.46
CA PRO A 63 3.42 8.18 -0.46
C PRO A 63 4.44 8.97 -1.32
N ASN A 64 4.24 10.28 -1.47
CA ASN A 64 5.12 11.17 -2.24
C ASN A 64 6.09 11.98 -1.38
N ILE A 65 6.17 11.74 -0.07
CA ILE A 65 7.03 12.52 0.82
C ILE A 65 8.51 12.16 0.64
N ASN A 66 9.37 13.16 0.59
CA ASN A 66 10.80 12.97 0.71
C ASN A 66 11.27 13.36 2.12
N CYS A 67 11.50 12.38 2.99
CA CYS A 67 11.92 12.61 4.37
C CYS A 67 13.32 13.23 4.52
N HIS A 68 14.14 13.22 3.48
CA HIS A 68 15.44 13.90 3.48
C HIS A 68 15.34 15.38 3.13
N ASN A 69 14.19 15.84 2.63
CA ASN A 69 13.93 17.22 2.25
C ASN A 69 12.64 17.75 2.90
N LEU A 70 12.42 17.38 4.16
CA LEU A 70 11.30 17.86 4.96
C LEU A 70 11.58 19.31 5.38
N PHE A 71 10.60 20.20 5.23
CA PHE A 71 10.76 21.62 5.57
C PHE A 71 9.70 22.11 6.56
N ILE A 72 10.05 23.18 7.27
CA ILE A 72 9.18 23.82 8.27
C ILE A 72 7.93 24.35 7.57
N GLY A 73 6.76 24.04 8.13
CA GLY A 73 5.46 24.41 7.56
C GLY A 73 4.96 23.48 6.46
N GLN A 74 5.71 22.42 6.09
CA GLN A 74 5.21 21.41 5.16
C GLN A 74 3.98 20.71 5.76
N TRP A 75 2.89 20.66 5.00
CA TRP A 75 1.70 19.89 5.37
C TRP A 75 1.89 18.41 5.08
N VAL A 76 1.72 17.59 6.11
CA VAL A 76 1.77 16.13 6.02
C VAL A 76 0.50 15.53 6.60
N CYS A 77 0.07 14.40 6.04
CA CYS A 77 -1.11 13.71 6.49
C CYS A 77 -0.80 12.83 7.72
N VAL A 78 -1.64 12.93 8.76
CA VAL A 78 -1.48 12.17 10.01
C VAL A 78 -2.73 11.40 10.41
N ALA A 79 -3.79 11.49 9.60
CA ALA A 79 -4.92 10.56 9.61
C ALA A 79 -5.52 10.51 8.20
N ALA A 80 -5.82 9.31 7.71
CA ALA A 80 -6.40 9.11 6.39
C ALA A 80 -7.42 7.98 6.40
N VAL A 81 -8.34 8.02 5.43
CA VAL A 81 -9.29 6.95 5.14
C VAL A 81 -9.13 6.52 3.69
N THR A 82 -9.38 5.24 3.42
CA THR A 82 -9.50 4.72 2.06
C THR A 82 -10.92 4.96 1.57
N ALA A 83 -11.08 5.66 0.46
CA ALA A 83 -12.37 5.77 -0.24
C ALA A 83 -12.68 4.52 -1.07
#